data_AF-A0A2X2YEK1-F1
#
_entry.id   AF-A0A2X2YEK1-F1
#
_cell.length_a   1.000
_cell.length_b   1.000
_cell.length_c   1.000
_cell.angle_alpha   90.00
_cell.angle_beta   90.00
_cell.angle_gamma   90.00
#
_symmetry.space_group_name_H-M   'P 1'
#
loop_
_entity.id
_entity.type
_entity.pdbx_description
1 polymer ?
#
loop_
_entity_poly.entity_id
_entity_poly.type
_entity_poly.pdbx_seq_one_letter_code
_entity_poly.pdbx_strand_id
1 'polypeptide(L)' 'MDATPPSSSKHRYIIEDVPYLLVPCYELAKKAGLNLPIVTSYINIANAYNNEDYFKIGRTLEKMGLSNKNLKEIIEFLSS' A
#
# COMPACT_ATOMS: atom_id res chain seq x y z
N MET A 1 8.51 25.03 12.45
CA MET A 1 7.53 24.25 11.66
C MET A 1 8.03 24.33 10.23
N ASP A 2 9.04 23.52 9.91
CA ASP A 2 9.76 23.60 8.63
C ASP A 2 9.07 22.68 7.62
N ALA A 3 7.97 23.17 7.04
CA ALA A 3 7.39 22.55 5.87
C ALA A 3 8.18 23.01 4.64
N THR A 4 9.39 22.47 4.47
CA THR A 4 10.12 22.62 3.21
C THR A 4 9.31 21.88 2.13
N PRO A 5 8.87 22.55 1.06
CA PRO A 5 8.14 21.88 -0.01
C PRO A 5 9.00 20.78 -0.63
N PRO A 6 8.39 19.67 -1.09
CA PRO A 6 9.11 18.55 -1.66
C PRO A 6 9.94 19.00 -2.88
N SER A 7 11.27 19.02 -2.73
CA SER A 7 12.20 19.39 -3.79
C SER A 7 12.44 18.28 -4.81
N SER A 8 11.84 17.10 -4.62
CA SER A 8 11.88 15.99 -5.57
C SER A 8 10.67 15.08 -5.43
N SER A 9 10.42 14.27 -6.47
CA SER A 9 9.38 13.24 -6.48
C SER A 9 9.55 12.15 -5.42
N LYS A 10 10.74 12.03 -4.84
CA LYS A 10 11.08 11.09 -3.77
C LYS A 10 10.84 11.64 -2.37
N HIS A 11 9.95 12.61 -2.23
CA HIS A 11 9.64 13.11 -0.90
C HIS A 11 8.98 12.03 -0.04
N ARG A 12 9.37 12.01 1.24
CA ARG A 12 9.11 10.94 2.22
C ARG A 12 7.67 10.41 2.20
N TYR A 13 6.69 11.29 2.05
CA TYR A 13 5.26 10.94 2.07
C TYR A 13 4.86 9.95 0.97
N ILE A 14 5.33 10.12 -0.27
CA ILE A 14 4.92 9.23 -1.37
C ILE A 14 5.65 7.88 -1.27
N ILE A 15 6.94 7.91 -0.91
CA ILE A 15 7.76 6.70 -0.84
C ILE A 15 7.53 5.86 0.44
N GLU A 16 6.95 6.44 1.50
CA GLU A 16 6.57 5.70 2.70
C GLU A 16 5.08 5.31 2.67
N ASP A 17 4.17 6.24 2.39
CA ASP A 17 2.72 5.97 2.53
C ASP A 17 2.21 5.03 1.43
N VAL A 18 2.69 5.17 0.19
CA VAL A 18 2.19 4.33 -0.91
C VAL A 18 2.57 2.86 -0.72
N PRO A 19 3.87 2.49 -0.62
CA PRO A 19 4.24 1.09 -0.50
C PRO A 19 3.93 0.48 0.86
N TYR A 20 3.88 1.24 1.97
CA TYR A 20 3.76 0.68 3.32
C TYR A 20 2.41 0.92 4.03
N LEU A 21 1.57 1.83 3.53
CA LEU A 21 0.21 2.03 4.06
C LEU A 21 -0.84 1.64 3.02
N LEU A 22 -0.78 2.24 1.82
CA LEU A 22 -1.84 2.10 0.82
C LEU A 22 -1.82 0.74 0.11
N VAL A 23 -0.64 0.21 -0.22
CA VAL A 23 -0.54 -1.13 -0.83
C VAL A 23 -1.05 -2.22 0.13
N PRO A 24 -0.64 -2.29 1.42
CA PRO A 24 -1.26 -3.22 2.37
C PRO A 24 -2.77 -3.05 2.50
N CYS A 25 -3.27 -1.82 2.54
CA CYS A 25 -4.70 -1.54 2.63
C CYS A 25 -5.46 -2.05 1.39
N TYR A 26 -4.95 -1.76 0.20
CA TYR A 26 -5.49 -2.25 -1.07
C TYR A 26 -5.52 -3.78 -1.12
N GLU A 27 -4.43 -4.44 -0.71
CA GLU A 27 -4.30 -5.88 -0.73
C GLU A 27 -5.27 -6.58 0.25
N LEU A 28 -5.40 -6.05 1.47
CA LEU A 28 -6.38 -6.54 2.44
C LEU A 28 -7.82 -6.34 1.96
N ALA A 29 -8.13 -5.18 1.39
CA ALA A 29 -9.46 -4.90 0.84
C ALA A 29 -9.82 -5.85 -0.31
N LYS A 30 -8.87 -6.09 -1.22
CA LYS A 30 -9.04 -7.06 -2.32
C LYS A 30 -9.29 -8.48 -1.78
N LYS A 31 -8.53 -8.91 -0.76
CA LYS A 31 -8.74 -10.20 -0.08
C LYS A 31 -10.12 -10.27 0.59
N ALA A 32 -10.64 -9.14 1.06
CA ALA A 32 -11.96 -9.01 1.63
C ALA A 32 -13.10 -8.86 0.61
N GLY A 33 -12.81 -8.84 -0.69
CA GLY A 33 -13.82 -8.60 -1.73
C GLY A 33 -14.34 -7.16 -1.75
N LEU A 34 -13.63 -6.21 -1.15
CA LEU A 34 -13.98 -4.79 -1.12
C LEU A 34 -13.24 -4.04 -2.22
N ASN A 35 -13.95 -3.15 -2.91
CA ASN A 35 -13.37 -2.25 -3.89
C ASN A 35 -13.02 -0.90 -3.24
N LEU A 36 -11.76 -0.46 -3.36
CA LEU A 36 -11.30 0.84 -2.89
C LEU A 36 -10.87 1.72 -4.08
N PRO A 37 -11.81 2.34 -4.80
CA PRO A 37 -11.51 3.06 -6.04
C PRO A 37 -10.59 4.26 -5.82
N ILE A 38 -10.72 4.94 -4.67
CA ILE A 38 -9.89 6.11 -4.33
C ILE A 38 -8.46 5.69 -3.99
N VAL A 39 -8.27 4.63 -3.19
CA VAL A 39 -6.94 4.08 -2.87
C VAL A 39 -6.25 3.60 -4.14
N THR A 40 -6.97 2.86 -4.99
CA THR A 40 -6.43 2.35 -6.26
C THR A 40 -6.02 3.49 -7.19
N SER A 41 -6.85 4.53 -7.30
CA SER A 41 -6.53 5.72 -8.10
C SER A 41 -5.29 6.44 -7.58
N TYR A 42 -5.16 6.56 -6.25
CA TYR A 42 -3.98 7.19 -5.65
C TYR A 42 -2.69 6.42 -5.94
N ILE A 43 -2.72 5.08 -5.78
CA ILE A 43 -1.54 4.24 -6.10
C ILE A 43 -1.17 4.37 -7.58
N ASN A 44 -2.14 4.45 -8.50
CA ASN A 44 -1.87 4.67 -9.92
C ASN A 44 -1.21 6.03 -10.20
N ILE A 45 -1.65 7.10 -9.53
CA ILE A 45 -1.02 8.42 -9.65
C ILE A 45 0.43 8.35 -9.14
N ALA A 46 0.67 7.70 -8.01
CA ALA A 46 2.02 7.52 -7.47
C ALA A 46 2.92 6.69 -8.40
N ASN A 47 2.38 5.63 -9.01
CA ASN A 47 3.08 4.83 -10.02
C ASN A 47 3.53 5.71 -11.19
N ALA A 48 2.61 6.49 -11.76
CA ALA A 48 2.90 7.36 -12.90
C ALA A 48 3.91 8.46 -12.54
N TYR A 49 3.80 9.03 -11.34
CA TYR A 49 4.68 10.09 -10.87
C TYR A 49 6.11 9.62 -10.60
N ASN A 50 6.28 8.40 -10.09
CA ASN A 50 7.59 7.86 -9.74
C ASN A 50 8.18 6.91 -10.78
N ASN A 51 7.44 6.60 -11.85
CA ASN A 51 7.80 5.56 -12.83
C ASN A 51 8.08 4.21 -12.16
N GLU A 52 7.21 3.81 -11.23
CA GLU A 52 7.32 2.60 -10.42
C GLU A 52 5.98 1.84 -10.39
N ASP A 53 6.00 0.54 -10.07
CA ASP A 53 4.79 -0.28 -9.90
C ASP A 53 4.63 -0.68 -8.44
N TYR A 54 4.01 0.19 -7.65
CA TYR A 54 3.79 -0.02 -6.22
C TYR A 54 2.89 -1.22 -5.89
N PHE A 55 2.02 -1.64 -6.81
CA PHE A 55 1.26 -2.88 -6.60
C PHE A 55 2.17 -4.11 -6.54
N LYS A 56 3.34 -4.06 -7.19
CA LYS A 56 4.36 -5.12 -7.13
C LYS A 56 5.43 -4.85 -6.08
N ILE A 57 5.93 -3.61 -6.01
CA ILE A 57 7.10 -3.30 -5.17
C ILE A 57 6.73 -2.96 -3.72
N GLY A 58 5.48 -2.58 -3.45
CA GLY A 58 5.00 -2.29 -2.09
C GLY A 58 4.88 -3.54 -1.21
N ARG A 59 4.38 -3.35 0.01
CA ARG A 59 4.19 -4.39 1.01
C ARG A 59 2.90 -5.18 0.74
N THR A 60 2.99 -6.14 -0.17
CA THR A 60 1.88 -7.02 -0.57
C THR A 60 1.60 -8.11 0.47
N LEU A 61 0.44 -8.79 0.38
CA LEU A 61 0.19 -9.96 1.25
C LEU A 61 1.23 -11.06 1.06
N GLU A 62 1.79 -11.19 -0.14
CA GLU A 62 2.87 -12.13 -0.43
C GLU A 62 4.12 -11.81 0.38
N LYS A 63 4.58 -10.56 0.34
CA LYS A 63 5.76 -10.11 1.12
C LYS A 63 5.51 -10.12 2.62
N MET A 64 4.26 -10.06 3.05
CA MET A 64 3.88 -10.21 4.46
C MET A 64 3.76 -11.68 4.90
N GLY A 65 3.86 -12.65 4.00
CA GLY A 65 3.64 -14.07 4.31
C GLY A 65 2.17 -14.41 4.60
N LEU A 66 1.24 -13.59 4.11
CA LEU A 66 -0.20 -13.70 4.37
C LEU A 66 -1.00 -14.18 3.14
N SER A 67 -0.39 -14.37 1.96
CA SER A 67 -1.11 -14.78 0.74
C SER A 67 -1.98 -16.03 0.92
N ASN A 68 -1.48 -17.02 1.67
CA ASN A 68 -2.16 -18.30 1.89
C ASN A 68 -3.19 -18.27 3.02
N LYS A 69 -3.31 -17.16 3.75
CA LYS A 69 -4.28 -17.01 4.83
C LYS A 69 -5.60 -16.45 4.31
N ASN A 70 -6.71 -16.90 4.86
CA ASN A 70 -8.01 -16.25 4.71
C ASN A 70 -8.13 -15.07 5.71
N LEU A 71 -9.19 -14.26 5.59
CA LEU A 71 -9.37 -13.08 6.46
C LEU A 71 -9.39 -13.41 7.95
N LYS A 72 -10.03 -14.52 8.35
CA LYS A 72 -10.11 -14.93 9.75
C LYS A 72 -8.72 -15.26 10.29
N GLU A 73 -7.93 -16.03 9.54
CA GLU A 73 -6.55 -16.39 9.91
C GLU A 73 -5.62 -15.17 9.96
N ILE A 74 -5.87 -14.15 9.14
CA ILE A 74 -5.14 -12.87 9.19
C ILE A 74 -5.49 -12.12 10.47
N ILE A 75 -6.77 -12.03 10.83
CA ILE A 75 -7.23 -11.36 12.06
C ILE A 75 -6.65 -12.07 13.29
N GLU A 76 -6.68 -13.40 13.33
CA GLU A 76 -6.10 -14.21 14.40
C GLU A 76 -4.58 -13.97 14.53
N PHE A 77 -3.86 -13.93 13.41
CA PHE A 77 -2.42 -13.64 13.39
C PHE A 77 -2.06 -12.26 13.92
N LEU A 78 -2.91 -11.25 13.72
CA LEU A 78 -2.67 -9.88 14.19
C LEU A 78 -3.08 -9.64 15.66
N SER A 79 -3.86 -10.54 16.23
CA SER A 79 -4.39 -10.43 17.60
C SER A 79 -3.54 -11.15 18.64
N SER A 80 -2.46 -11.82 18.23
CA SER A 80 -1.47 -12.50 19.07
C SER A 80 -0.22 -11.64 19.26
#